data_AF-S9USH9-F1
#
_entry.id   AF-S9USH9-F1
#
_cell.length_a   1.000
_cell.length_b   1.000
_cell.length_c   1.000
_cell.angle_alpha   90.00
_cell.angle_beta   90.00
_cell.angle_gamma   90.00
#
_symmetry.space_group_name_H-M   'P 1'
#
loop_
_entity.id
_entity.type
_entity.pdbx_description
1 polymer ?
#
loop_
_entity_poly.entity_id
_entity_poly.type
_entity_poly.pdbx_seq_one_letter_code
_entity_poly.pdbx_strand_id
1 'polypeptide(L)'
;MVLPPYRAKGYGTFLGELSYEIARRESMIGTPERPLSLSGKNLFRKVWQREVVRAITDLENRGYYISVNTICKCSGLIAEDVLVALQDLGIMFSVGKQGPLIVLDDAIKQRYARKALHSEFLQWVPS
;
A
#
# COMPACT_ATOMS: atom_id res chain seq x y z
N MET A 1 4.00 14.05 11.05
CA MET A 1 3.50 14.02 12.46
C MET A 1 2.08 14.60 12.49
N VAL A 2 1.19 14.08 13.35
CA VAL A 2 -0.17 14.63 13.54
C VAL A 2 -0.28 15.30 14.91
N LEU A 3 -0.79 16.52 14.94
CA LEU A 3 -1.01 17.30 16.16
C LEU A 3 -1.97 16.59 17.13
N PRO A 4 -1.75 16.66 18.46
CA PRO A 4 -2.56 15.97 19.47
C PRO A 4 -4.09 16.06 19.30
N PRO A 5 -4.69 17.25 19.11
CA PRO A 5 -6.16 17.38 18.99
C PRO A 5 -6.74 16.78 17.69
N TYR A 6 -5.88 16.46 16.72
CA TYR A 6 -6.27 15.89 15.43
C TYR A 6 -5.91 14.40 15.30
N ARG A 7 -5.40 13.77 16.37
CA ARG A 7 -5.16 12.32 16.39
C ARG A 7 -6.49 11.56 16.31
N ALA A 8 -6.42 10.29 15.92
CA ALA A 8 -7.56 9.38 15.72
C ALA A 8 -8.60 9.78 14.64
N LYS A 9 -8.42 10.91 13.94
CA LYS A 9 -9.28 11.35 12.82
C LYS A 9 -8.87 10.80 11.45
N GLY A 10 -7.88 9.90 11.40
CA GLY A 10 -7.39 9.31 10.15
C GLY A 10 -6.28 10.08 9.43
N TYR A 11 -5.95 11.31 9.86
CA TYR A 11 -4.90 12.12 9.22
C TYR A 11 -3.53 11.46 9.19
N GLY A 12 -3.20 10.61 10.17
CA GLY A 12 -1.92 9.88 10.15
C GLY A 12 -1.84 8.89 8.99
N THR A 13 -2.95 8.19 8.71
CA THR A 13 -3.03 7.25 7.58
C THR A 13 -2.97 8.02 6.27
N PHE A 14 -3.73 9.11 6.15
CA PHE A 14 -3.70 9.99 4.98
C PHE A 14 -2.29 10.54 4.69
N LEU A 15 -1.59 11.05 5.70
CA LEU A 15 -0.22 11.54 5.52
C LEU A 15 0.74 10.42 5.09
N GLY A 16 0.57 9.21 5.62
CA GLY A 16 1.35 8.06 5.18
C GLY A 16 1.09 7.69 3.72
N GLU A 17 -0.18 7.63 3.30
CA GLU A 17 -0.56 7.39 1.90
C GLU A 17 -0.01 8.48 0.96
N LEU A 18 -0.10 9.74 1.37
CA LEU A 18 0.43 10.86 0.61
C LEU A 18 1.96 10.74 0.44
N SER A 19 2.69 10.33 1.47
CA SER A 19 4.13 10.10 1.37
C SER A 19 4.48 9.03 0.34
N TYR A 20 3.72 7.92 0.32
CA TYR A 20 3.93 6.86 -0.67
C TYR A 20 3.49 7.27 -2.08
N GLU A 21 2.46 8.11 -2.21
CA GLU A 21 2.05 8.65 -3.52
C GLU A 21 3.11 9.56 -4.13
N ILE A 22 3.74 10.41 -3.32
CA ILE A 22 4.87 11.23 -3.76
C ILE A 22 6.06 10.34 -4.14
N ALA A 23 6.44 9.39 -3.27
CA ALA A 23 7.55 8.48 -3.53
C ALA A 23 7.38 7.72 -4.85
N ARG A 24 6.16 7.25 -5.18
CA ARG A 24 5.87 6.61 -6.47
C ARG A 24 6.05 7.53 -7.66
N ARG A 25 5.59 8.78 -7.58
CA ARG A 25 5.78 9.76 -8.66
C ARG A 25 7.25 10.06 -8.90
N GLU A 26 8.05 9.96 -7.85
CA GLU A 26 9.51 10.08 -7.88
C GLU A 26 10.21 8.74 -8.18
N SER A 27 9.45 7.67 -8.46
CA SER A 27 9.97 6.30 -8.70
C SER A 27 10.88 5.77 -7.59
N MET A 28 10.66 6.21 -6.36
CA MET A 28 11.39 5.78 -5.17
C MET A 28 10.69 4.62 -4.47
N ILE A 29 11.50 3.66 -4.02
CA ILE A 29 11.08 2.57 -3.15
C ILE A 29 11.55 2.89 -1.73
N GLY A 30 10.65 2.84 -0.76
CA GLY A 30 10.97 3.26 0.60
C GLY A 30 10.19 2.53 1.69
N THR A 31 10.72 2.66 2.89
CA THR A 31 10.12 2.22 4.15
C THR A 31 10.20 3.38 5.13
N PRO A 32 9.26 3.52 6.08
CA PRO A 32 9.39 4.53 7.12
C PRO A 32 10.66 4.34 7.95
N GLU A 33 11.20 5.44 8.49
CA GLU A 33 12.36 5.40 9.40
C GLU A 33 12.09 4.52 10.63
N ARG A 34 13.10 3.75 11.02
CA ARG A 34 13.05 2.80 12.14
C ARG A 34 13.96 3.30 13.28
N PRO A 35 13.62 3.01 14.56
CA PRO A 35 12.50 2.21 15.02
C PRO A 35 11.17 2.97 15.08
N LEU A 36 10.09 2.32 14.62
CA LEU A 36 8.74 2.86 14.74
C LEU A 36 8.19 2.70 16.17
N SER A 37 7.49 3.73 16.66
CA SER A 37 6.66 3.62 17.87
C SER A 37 5.53 2.60 17.69
N LEU A 38 4.95 2.08 18.79
CA LEU A 38 3.84 1.11 18.72
C LEU A 38 2.66 1.64 17.86
N SER A 39 2.30 2.90 18.08
CA SER A 39 1.27 3.59 17.28
C SER A 39 1.71 3.78 15.83
N GLY A 40 2.99 4.04 15.58
CA GLY A 40 3.57 4.12 14.24
C GLY A 40 3.47 2.78 13.49
N LYS A 41 3.78 1.66 14.13
CA LYS A 41 3.64 0.32 13.52
C LYS A 41 2.21 0.03 13.09
N ASN A 42 1.24 0.30 13.96
CA ASN A 42 -0.18 0.12 13.64
C ASN A 42 -0.67 1.06 12.53
N LEU A 43 -0.11 2.27 12.46
CA LEU A 43 -0.39 3.20 11.38
C LEU A 43 0.15 2.70 10.04
N PHE A 44 1.43 2.35 9.98
CA PHE A 44 2.08 1.93 8.75
C PHE A 44 1.56 0.59 8.23
N ARG A 45 1.20 -0.36 9.10
CA ARG A 45 0.48 -1.57 8.68
C ARG A 45 -0.78 -1.25 7.87
N LYS A 46 -1.59 -0.27 8.32
CA LYS A 46 -2.79 0.15 7.59
C LYS A 46 -2.45 0.80 6.25
N VAL A 47 -1.39 1.60 6.20
CA VAL A 47 -0.91 2.24 4.95
C VAL A 47 -0.45 1.15 3.98
N TRP A 48 0.40 0.22 4.41
CA TRP A 48 0.92 -0.85 3.57
C TRP A 48 -0.19 -1.74 3.01
N GLN A 49 -1.16 -2.13 3.84
CA GLN A 49 -2.33 -2.89 3.37
C GLN A 49 -3.09 -2.14 2.26
N ARG A 50 -3.29 -0.83 2.41
CA ARG A 50 -3.96 -0.02 1.38
C ARG A 50 -3.17 0.05 0.09
N GLU A 51 -1.86 0.29 0.20
CA GLU A 51 -0.98 0.39 -0.95
C GLU A 51 -0.84 -0.95 -1.70
N VAL A 52 -0.81 -2.07 -0.98
CA VAL A 52 -0.81 -3.41 -1.56
C VAL A 52 -2.13 -3.74 -2.25
N VAL A 53 -3.29 -3.50 -1.61
CA VAL A 53 -4.60 -3.73 -2.24
C VAL A 53 -4.75 -2.89 -3.51
N ARG A 54 -4.35 -1.61 -3.46
CA ARG A 54 -4.37 -0.72 -4.61
C ARG A 54 -3.47 -1.23 -5.74
N ALA A 55 -2.23 -1.57 -5.43
CA ALA A 55 -1.27 -2.08 -6.42
C ALA A 55 -1.76 -3.38 -7.08
N ILE A 56 -2.31 -4.31 -6.31
CA ILE A 56 -2.89 -5.55 -6.85
C ILE A 56 -4.07 -5.23 -7.77
N THR A 57 -4.98 -4.35 -7.36
CA THR A 57 -6.14 -3.95 -8.17
C THR A 57 -5.71 -3.27 -9.48
N ASP A 58 -4.69 -2.41 -9.44
CA ASP A 58 -4.16 -1.74 -10.62
C ASP A 58 -3.48 -2.73 -11.58
N LEU A 59 -2.74 -3.70 -11.05
CA LEU A 59 -2.10 -4.76 -11.85
C LEU A 59 -3.14 -5.68 -12.50
N GLU A 60 -4.18 -6.08 -11.75
CA GLU A 60 -5.31 -6.86 -12.26
C GLU A 60 -6.04 -6.13 -13.40
N ASN A 61 -6.38 -4.85 -13.20
CA ASN A 61 -7.07 -4.03 -14.20
C ASN A 61 -6.26 -3.86 -15.49
N ARG A 62 -4.93 -3.89 -15.40
CA ARG A 62 -4.01 -3.82 -16.54
C ARG A 62 -3.67 -5.19 -17.14
N GLY A 63 -4.13 -6.30 -16.54
CA GLY A 63 -3.84 -7.65 -16.98
C GLY A 63 -2.39 -8.09 -16.76
N TYR A 64 -1.66 -7.46 -15.83
CA TYR A 64 -0.27 -7.84 -15.51
C TYR A 64 -0.21 -9.02 -14.54
N TYR A 65 0.90 -9.77 -14.59
CA TYR A 65 1.19 -10.80 -13.62
C TYR A 65 1.42 -10.20 -12.21
N ILE A 66 0.85 -10.85 -11.21
CA ILE A 66 0.89 -10.38 -9.82
C ILE A 66 1.93 -11.19 -9.07
N SER A 67 3.00 -10.52 -8.67
CA SER A 67 4.11 -11.07 -7.91
C SER A 67 4.53 -10.05 -6.86
N VAL A 68 5.26 -10.49 -5.83
CA VAL A 68 5.80 -9.55 -4.82
C VAL A 68 6.61 -8.45 -5.50
N ASN A 69 7.43 -8.78 -6.51
CA ASN A 69 8.23 -7.80 -7.24
C ASN A 69 7.39 -6.79 -8.02
N THR A 70 6.31 -7.21 -8.69
CA THR A 70 5.42 -6.28 -9.40
C THR A 70 4.64 -5.41 -8.45
N ILE A 71 4.23 -5.95 -7.28
CA ILE A 71 3.59 -5.18 -6.22
C ILE A 71 4.57 -4.14 -5.65
N CYS A 72 5.83 -4.47 -5.38
CA CYS A 72 6.83 -3.51 -4.89
C CYS A 72 7.00 -2.34 -5.87
N LYS A 73 7.17 -2.64 -7.17
CA LYS A 73 7.31 -1.62 -8.20
C LYS A 73 6.08 -0.71 -8.33
N CYS A 74 4.88 -1.27 -8.19
CA CYS A 74 3.64 -0.52 -8.32
C CYS A 74 3.29 0.29 -7.06
N SER A 75 3.58 -0.25 -5.87
CA SER A 75 3.27 0.39 -4.59
C SER A 75 4.36 1.34 -4.07
N GLY A 76 5.62 1.14 -4.45
CA GLY A 76 6.77 1.86 -3.86
C GLY A 76 7.21 1.29 -2.51
N LEU A 77 6.68 0.13 -2.11
CA LEU A 77 7.04 -0.56 -0.88
C LEU A 77 8.25 -1.49 -1.09
N ILE A 78 9.04 -1.68 -0.03
CA ILE A 78 10.03 -2.76 0.05
C ILE A 78 9.34 -4.13 0.18
N ALA A 79 10.03 -5.19 -0.23
CA ALA A 79 9.46 -6.54 -0.24
C ALA A 79 8.99 -6.99 1.15
N GLU A 80 9.74 -6.64 2.19
CA GLU A 80 9.42 -6.98 3.58
C GLU A 80 8.08 -6.40 4.01
N ASP A 81 7.83 -5.12 3.71
CA ASP A 81 6.60 -4.43 4.07
C ASP A 81 5.41 -4.96 3.25
N VAL A 82 5.63 -5.34 1.98
CA VAL A 82 4.64 -6.04 1.14
C VAL A 82 4.26 -7.38 1.74
N LEU A 83 5.24 -8.20 2.15
CA LEU A 83 4.99 -9.51 2.75
C LEU A 83 4.19 -9.40 4.05
N VAL A 84 4.53 -8.43 4.91
CA VAL A 84 3.76 -8.15 6.14
C VAL A 84 2.32 -7.77 5.81
N ALA A 85 2.10 -6.89 4.82
CA ALA A 85 0.76 -6.48 4.42
C ALA A 85 -0.05 -7.63 3.82
N LEU A 86 0.54 -8.48 2.98
CA LEU A 86 -0.12 -9.67 2.43
C LEU A 86 -0.54 -10.64 3.53
N GLN A 87 0.34 -10.86 4.52
CA GLN A 87 0.05 -11.71 5.68
C GLN A 87 -1.10 -11.12 6.51
N ASP A 88 -1.06 -9.83 6.82
CA ASP A 88 -2.11 -9.17 7.62
C ASP A 88 -3.47 -9.15 6.91
N LEU A 89 -3.49 -9.15 5.56
CA LEU A 89 -4.71 -9.23 4.75
C LEU A 89 -5.26 -10.65 4.63
N GLY A 90 -4.53 -11.67 5.10
CA GLY A 90 -4.89 -13.07 4.93
C GLY A 90 -4.89 -13.51 3.46
N ILE A 91 -4.13 -12.83 2.60
CA ILE A 91 -4.07 -13.17 1.17
C ILE A 91 -3.20 -14.42 1.01
N MET A 92 -3.82 -15.50 0.57
CA MET A 92 -3.14 -16.75 0.26
C MET A 92 -2.49 -16.67 -1.11
N PHE A 93 -1.23 -17.08 -1.20
CA PHE A 93 -0.53 -17.27 -2.48
C PHE A 93 -0.65 -18.74 -2.90
N SER A 94 -0.97 -18.98 -4.17
CA SER A 94 -0.87 -20.33 -4.75
C SER A 94 0.16 -20.30 -5.87
N VAL A 95 1.20 -21.11 -5.77
CA VAL A 95 2.18 -21.28 -6.86
C VAL A 95 1.62 -22.34 -7.80
N GLY A 96 0.94 -21.90 -8.86
CA GLY A 96 0.50 -22.77 -9.94
C GLY A 96 1.63 -23.06 -10.94
N LYS A 97 1.39 -23.96 -11.89
CA LYS A 97 2.30 -24.24 -13.01
C LYS A 97 2.59 -23.01 -13.90
N GLN A 98 1.75 -21.97 -13.82
CA GLN A 98 1.85 -20.73 -14.60
C GLN A 98 2.35 -19.53 -13.78
N GLY A 99 2.79 -19.75 -12.53
CA GLY A 99 3.29 -18.71 -11.63
C GLY A 99 2.44 -18.51 -10.37
N PRO A 100 2.85 -17.59 -9.47
CA PRO A 100 2.12 -17.27 -8.26
C PRO A 100 0.80 -16.56 -8.61
N LEU A 101 -0.32 -17.16 -8.23
CA LEU A 101 -1.64 -16.56 -8.26
C LEU A 101 -1.88 -15.90 -6.90
N ILE A 102 -1.81 -14.57 -6.90
CA ILE A 102 -2.27 -13.75 -5.77
C ILE A 102 -3.68 -13.30 -6.15
N VAL A 103 -4.69 -13.84 -5.47
CA VAL A 103 -6.08 -13.45 -5.67
C VAL A 103 -6.54 -12.68 -4.44
N LEU A 104 -7.12 -11.51 -4.69
CA LEU A 104 -7.66 -10.66 -3.64
C LEU A 104 -9.18 -10.74 -3.67
N ASP A 105 -9.80 -11.03 -2.53
CA ASP A 105 -11.25 -11.09 -2.39
C ASP A 105 -11.87 -9.70 -2.71
N ASP A 106 -12.91 -9.69 -3.55
CA ASP A 106 -13.60 -8.45 -3.94
C ASP A 106 -14.19 -7.70 -2.73
N ALA A 107 -14.53 -8.40 -1.63
CA ALA A 107 -14.93 -7.76 -0.38
C ALA A 107 -13.79 -6.92 0.23
N ILE A 108 -12.55 -7.38 0.13
CA ILE A 108 -11.36 -6.63 0.57
C ILE A 108 -11.17 -5.43 -0.36
N LYS A 109 -11.27 -5.59 -1.68
CA LYS A 109 -11.16 -4.46 -2.64
C LYS A 109 -12.15 -3.35 -2.30
N GLN A 110 -13.43 -3.69 -2.12
CA GLN A 110 -14.48 -2.71 -1.79
C GLN A 110 -14.25 -2.01 -0.45
N ARG A 111 -13.78 -2.75 0.57
CA ARG A 111 -13.48 -2.19 1.89
C ARG A 111 -12.41 -1.11 1.82
N TYR A 112 -11.38 -1.33 1.00
CA TYR A 112 -10.23 -0.43 0.89
C TYR A 112 -10.46 0.71 -0.11
N ALA A 113 -11.32 0.53 -1.12
CA ALA A 113 -11.72 1.58 -2.07
C ALA A 113 -12.41 2.79 -1.40
N ARG A 114 -13.24 2.59 -0.37
CA ARG A 114 -14.05 3.66 0.27
C ARG A 114 -13.25 4.76 0.97
N LYS A 115 -11.98 4.53 1.29
CA LYS A 115 -11.15 5.47 2.07
C LYS A 115 -9.79 5.73 1.42
N ALA A 116 -9.70 5.49 0.11
CA ALA A 116 -8.47 5.64 -0.64
C ALA A 116 -8.16 7.12 -0.91
N LEU A 117 -6.86 7.43 -1.01
CA LEU A 117 -6.40 8.68 -1.58
C LEU A 117 -6.70 8.68 -3.08
N HIS A 118 -7.40 9.71 -3.52
CA HIS A 118 -7.67 10.01 -4.92
C HIS A 118 -6.44 10.66 -5.55
N SER A 119 -5.64 9.90 -6.29
CA SER A 119 -4.38 10.37 -6.89
C SER A 119 -4.59 11.54 -7.86
N GLU A 120 -5.77 11.62 -8.50
CA GLU A 120 -6.16 12.67 -9.43
C GLU A 120 -6.14 14.09 -8.84
N PHE A 121 -6.30 14.23 -7.52
CA PHE A 121 -6.26 15.54 -6.85
C PHE A 121 -4.86 15.95 -6.40
N LEU A 122 -3.87 15.05 -6.43
CA LEU A 122 -2.50 15.41 -6.12
C LEU A 122 -1.85 16.00 -7.38
N GLN A 123 -1.62 17.30 -7.37
CA GLN A 123 -0.84 17.99 -8.40
C GLN A 123 0.60 18.13 -7.91
N TRP A 124 1.42 17.11 -8.16
CA TRP A 124 2.84 17.06 -7.81
C TRP A 124 3.65 16.63 -9.01
N VAL A 125 4.65 17.43 -9.36
CA VAL A 125 5.63 17.17 -10.43
C VAL A 125 7.01 17.09 -9.77
N PRO A 126 7.75 15.99 -9.92
CA PRO A 126 9.13 15.88 -9.43
C PRO A 126 10.00 17.01 -10.01
N SER A 127 10.88 17.58 -9.19
CA SER A 127 11.83 18.63 -9.57
C SER A 127 13.01 18.12 -10.38
#